data_AF-Q17X17-F1
#
_entry.id   AF-Q17X17-F1
#
_cell.length_a   1.000
_cell.length_b   1.000
_cell.length_c   1.000
_cell.angle_alpha   90.00
_cell.angle_beta   90.00
_cell.angle_gamma   90.00
#
_symmetry.space_group_name_H-M   'P 1'
#
loop_
_entity.id
_entity.type
_entity.pdbx_description
1 polymer ?
#
loop_
_entity_poly.entity_id
_entity_poly.type
_entity_poly.pdbx_seq_one_letter_code
_entity_poly.pdbx_strand_id
1 'polypeptide(L)'
;MHQFVGANGRYMPYTKAVQIFSNNPNLKNLEVIDTLGMNDPIVLREERTKALLKDCDVVFVVSPSSQFLSESDMDLFDRVSNKEGIQEIYFVASCGKLDR
;
A
#
# COMPACT_ATOMS: atom_id res chain seq x y z
N MET A 1 -23.95 7.99 14.65
CA MET A 1 -22.95 8.26 13.60
C MET A 1 -21.58 8.06 14.20
N HIS A 2 -20.78 7.12 13.68
CA HIS A 2 -19.54 6.72 14.34
C HIS A 2 -18.40 7.71 14.04
N GLN A 3 -17.74 8.20 15.10
CA GLN A 3 -16.69 9.20 15.05
C GLN A 3 -15.31 8.54 14.92
N PHE A 4 -14.99 7.98 13.76
CA PHE A 4 -13.68 7.37 13.49
C PHE A 4 -13.27 7.53 12.01
N VAL A 5 -12.03 7.13 11.69
CA VAL A 5 -11.48 7.02 10.33
C VAL A 5 -11.53 5.56 9.89
N GLY A 6 -12.28 5.26 8.82
CA GLY A 6 -12.46 3.91 8.26
C GLY A 6 -13.63 3.87 7.28
N ALA A 7 -13.88 2.72 6.64
CA ALA A 7 -14.85 2.60 5.53
C ALA A 7 -16.23 3.22 5.81
N ASN A 8 -16.72 3.10 7.06
CA ASN A 8 -18.02 3.64 7.50
C ASN A 8 -17.89 4.80 8.49
N GLY A 9 -16.71 5.41 8.60
CA GLY A 9 -16.38 6.44 9.58
C GLY A 9 -16.60 7.85 9.06
N ARG A 10 -17.15 8.74 9.91
CA ARG A 10 -17.44 10.15 9.54
C ARG A 10 -16.21 10.92 9.04
N TYR A 11 -15.01 10.60 9.53
CA TYR A 11 -13.80 11.35 9.23
C TYR A 11 -13.06 10.86 7.98
N MET A 12 -13.45 9.72 7.40
CA MET A 12 -12.75 9.13 6.24
C MET A 12 -12.63 10.06 5.03
N PRO A 13 -13.69 10.77 4.58
CA PRO A 13 -13.57 11.68 3.43
C PRO A 13 -12.62 12.86 3.64
N TYR A 14 -12.34 13.20 4.90
CA TYR A 14 -11.49 14.32 5.28
C TYR A 14 -10.06 13.88 5.66
N THR A 15 -9.81 12.58 5.73
CA THR A 15 -8.54 12.04 6.21
C THR A 15 -7.63 11.66 5.05
N LYS A 16 -6.46 12.31 4.99
CA LYS A 16 -5.44 12.01 3.98
C LYS A 16 -4.65 10.75 4.31
N ALA A 17 -4.21 10.61 5.56
CA ALA A 17 -3.42 9.50 6.05
C ALA A 17 -3.64 9.33 7.55
N VAL A 18 -3.39 8.11 8.04
CA VAL A 18 -3.35 7.78 9.46
C VAL A 18 -1.97 7.22 9.76
N GLN A 19 -1.31 7.75 10.78
CA GLN A 19 -0.04 7.20 11.26
C GLN A 19 -0.32 6.43 12.56
N ILE A 20 0.11 5.18 12.60
CA ILE A 20 -0.06 4.29 13.74
C ILE A 20 1.32 3.96 14.28
N PHE A 21 1.54 4.26 15.55
CA PHE A 21 2.78 3.92 16.25
C PHE A 21 2.53 2.72 17.15
N SER A 22 3.46 1.76 17.15
CA SER A 22 3.41 0.59 18.01
C SER A 22 4.64 0.54 18.90
N ASN A 23 4.44 0.30 20.20
CA ASN A 23 5.55 0.10 21.14
C ASN A 23 6.04 -1.35 21.11
N ASN A 24 6.44 -1.82 19.93
CA ASN A 24 7.00 -3.15 19.74
C ASN A 24 8.49 -3.04 19.38
N PRO A 25 9.41 -3.46 20.26
CA PRO A 25 10.85 -3.35 19.99
C PRO A 25 11.30 -4.14 18.76
N ASN A 26 10.57 -5.20 18.37
CA ASN A 26 10.87 -5.98 17.16
C ASN A 26 10.56 -5.20 15.86
N LEU A 27 9.78 -4.13 15.95
CA LEU A 27 9.43 -3.25 14.81
C LEU A 27 10.17 -1.90 14.89
N LYS A 28 11.21 -1.81 15.73
CA LYS A 28 11.99 -0.58 15.86
C LYS A 28 12.66 -0.25 14.52
N ASN A 29 12.53 1.01 14.10
CA ASN A 29 13.04 1.52 12.82
C ASN A 29 12.39 0.88 11.58
N LEU A 30 11.28 0.15 11.73
CA LEU A 30 10.49 -0.34 10.60
C LEU A 30 9.30 0.60 10.38
N GLU A 31 9.16 1.11 9.16
CA GLU A 31 7.98 1.83 8.70
C GLU A 31 7.27 1.01 7.63
N VAL A 32 5.97 0.78 7.81
CA VAL A 32 5.13 0.09 6.83
C VAL A 32 4.15 1.10 6.27
N ILE A 33 4.24 1.32 4.96
CA ILE A 33 3.36 2.24 4.23
C ILE A 33 2.29 1.40 3.53
N ASP A 34 1.07 1.42 4.07
CA ASP A 34 -0.09 0.86 3.38
C ASP A 34 -0.64 1.88 2.38
N THR A 35 -0.60 1.54 1.10
CA THR A 35 -1.08 2.41 0.02
C THR A 35 -2.51 2.03 -0.34
N LEU A 36 -3.39 3.02 -0.52
CA LEU A 36 -4.73 2.77 -1.06
C LEU A 36 -4.61 1.98 -2.38
N GLY A 37 -5.47 0.99 -2.57
CA GLY A 37 -5.42 0.09 -3.72
C GLY A 37 -5.48 0.86 -5.04
N MET A 38 -4.79 0.35 -6.07
CA MET A 38 -4.63 1.02 -7.37
C MET A 38 -5.96 1.23 -8.14
N ASN A 39 -7.05 0.58 -7.69
CA ASN A 39 -8.40 0.78 -8.23
C ASN A 39 -9.10 2.03 -7.68
N ASP A 40 -8.51 2.74 -6.72
CA ASP A 40 -9.06 4.00 -6.24
C ASP A 40 -8.85 5.10 -7.31
N PRO A 41 -9.91 5.75 -7.82
CA PRO A 41 -9.83 6.77 -8.86
C PRO A 41 -9.14 8.07 -8.41
N ILE A 42 -8.64 8.13 -7.18
CA ILE A 42 -7.93 9.29 -6.63
C ILE A 42 -6.46 9.22 -7.04
N VAL A 43 -6.22 9.44 -8.33
CA VAL A 43 -4.93 9.77 -8.95
C VAL A 43 -4.26 10.99 -8.25
N LEU A 44 -5.04 11.80 -7.53
CA LEU A 44 -4.63 13.04 -6.86
C LEU A 44 -3.73 12.89 -5.62
N ARG A 45 -3.19 11.69 -5.34
CA ARG A 45 -2.15 11.49 -4.31
C ARG A 45 -0.80 11.10 -4.89
N GLU A 46 -0.68 11.08 -6.22
CA GLU A 46 0.50 10.64 -6.95
C GLU A 46 1.81 11.23 -6.43
N GLU A 47 1.94 12.55 -6.21
CA GLU A 47 3.26 13.11 -5.88
C GLU A 47 3.80 12.68 -4.52
N ARG A 48 2.96 12.63 -3.47
CA ARG A 48 3.42 12.25 -2.13
C ARG A 48 3.58 10.75 -2.00
N THR A 49 2.69 9.96 -2.60
CA THR A 49 2.87 8.50 -2.68
C THR A 49 4.09 8.16 -3.54
N LYS A 50 4.34 8.87 -4.64
CA LYS A 50 5.54 8.69 -5.47
C LYS A 50 6.81 9.09 -4.72
N ALA A 51 6.78 10.16 -3.93
CA ALA A 51 7.91 10.58 -3.09
C ALA A 51 8.20 9.53 -2.01
N LEU A 52 7.18 9.05 -1.30
CA LEU A 52 7.34 8.01 -0.28
C LEU A 52 7.92 6.72 -0.87
N LEU A 53 7.47 6.32 -2.06
CA LEU A 53 8.00 5.14 -2.75
C LEU A 53 9.47 5.27 -3.19
N LYS A 54 10.04 6.50 -3.28
CA LYS A 54 11.48 6.68 -3.55
C LYS A 54 12.33 6.38 -2.33
N ASP A 55 11.79 6.62 -1.15
CA ASP A 55 12.48 6.41 0.13
C ASP A 55 12.25 4.99 0.68
N CYS A 56 11.54 4.13 -0.06
CA CYS A 56 11.30 2.74 0.33
C CYS A 56 12.45 1.82 -0.10
N ASP A 57 13.02 1.08 0.85
CA ASP A 57 14.03 0.06 0.55
C ASP A 57 13.42 -1.19 -0.12
N VAL A 58 12.23 -1.61 0.32
CA VAL A 58 11.55 -2.85 -0.11
C VAL A 58 10.09 -2.58 -0.47
N VAL A 59 9.65 -3.15 -1.59
CA VAL A 59 8.25 -3.06 -2.06
C VAL A 59 7.61 -4.44 -2.13
N PHE A 60 6.42 -4.58 -1.54
CA PHE A 60 5.59 -5.78 -1.66
C PHE A 60 4.41 -5.51 -2.59
N VAL A 61 4.36 -6.20 -3.73
CA VAL A 61 3.20 -6.20 -4.64
C VAL A 61 2.32 -7.39 -4.26
N VAL A 62 1.17 -7.11 -3.64
CA VAL A 62 0.26 -8.15 -3.15
C VAL A 62 -0.93 -8.29 -4.09
N SER A 63 -1.08 -9.47 -4.68
CA SER A 63 -2.14 -9.75 -5.67
C SER A 63 -2.90 -11.01 -5.31
N PRO A 64 -4.20 -11.13 -5.62
CA PRO A 64 -4.95 -12.36 -5.33
C PRO A 64 -4.35 -13.55 -6.08
N SER A 65 -4.20 -14.71 -5.42
CA SER A 65 -3.59 -15.90 -6.02
C SER A 65 -4.27 -16.37 -7.31
N SER A 66 -5.57 -16.12 -7.46
CA SER A 66 -6.34 -16.48 -8.67
C SER A 66 -5.97 -15.66 -9.91
N GLN A 67 -5.35 -14.50 -9.71
CA GLN A 67 -4.96 -13.55 -10.76
C GLN A 67 -3.53 -13.02 -10.53
N PHE A 68 -2.66 -13.87 -9.98
CA PHE A 68 -1.30 -13.50 -9.62
C PHE A 68 -0.46 -13.18 -10.86
N LEU A 69 0.32 -12.10 -10.82
CA LEU A 69 1.12 -11.60 -11.94
C LEU A 69 0.24 -11.23 -13.15
N SER A 70 -0.88 -10.56 -12.90
CA SER A 70 -1.70 -10.00 -13.97
C SER A 70 -0.95 -8.88 -14.70
N GLU A 71 -1.46 -8.46 -15.87
CA GLU A 71 -0.95 -7.29 -16.59
C GLU A 71 -0.93 -6.04 -15.69
N SER A 72 -1.94 -5.86 -14.83
CA SER A 72 -1.94 -4.75 -13.88
C SER A 72 -0.78 -4.84 -12.88
N ASP A 73 -0.43 -6.04 -12.40
CA ASP A 73 0.69 -6.20 -11.46
C ASP A 73 2.03 -5.85 -12.13
N MET A 74 2.19 -6.21 -13.41
CA MET A 74 3.38 -5.90 -14.20
C MET A 74 3.46 -4.40 -14.53
N ASP A 75 2.33 -3.76 -14.84
CA ASP A 75 2.26 -2.30 -15.00
C ASP A 75 2.68 -1.56 -13.71
N LEU A 76 2.32 -2.10 -12.54
CA LEU A 76 2.77 -1.55 -11.27
C LEU A 76 4.26 -1.74 -11.12
N PHE A 77 4.77 -2.94 -11.38
CA PHE A 77 6.19 -3.22 -11.35
C PHE A 77 6.98 -2.24 -12.20
N ASP A 78 6.60 -2.00 -13.46
CA ASP A 78 7.28 -1.04 -14.34
C ASP A 78 7.28 0.39 -13.79
N ARG A 79 6.25 0.78 -13.05
CA ARG A 79 6.15 2.10 -12.41
C ARG A 79 7.01 2.24 -11.14
N VAL A 80 7.25 1.14 -10.41
CA VAL A 80 8.09 1.15 -9.21
C VAL A 80 9.55 0.83 -9.52
N SER A 81 9.84 -0.08 -10.44
CA SER A 81 11.20 -0.54 -10.78
C SER A 81 12.09 0.58 -11.35
N ASN A 82 11.49 1.58 -11.99
CA ASN A 82 12.20 2.73 -12.56
C ASN A 82 12.53 3.84 -11.53
N LYS A 83 12.29 3.63 -10.23
CA LYS A 83 12.56 4.65 -9.21
C LYS A 83 13.87 4.39 -8.49
N GLU A 84 14.71 5.42 -8.45
CA GLU A 84 15.91 5.46 -7.62
C GLU A 84 15.56 5.22 -6.15
N GLY A 85 16.25 4.28 -5.49
CA GLY A 85 16.13 4.01 -4.05
C GLY A 85 15.60 2.62 -3.68
N ILE A 86 14.83 1.97 -4.56
CA ILE A 86 14.28 0.64 -4.28
C ILE A 86 15.37 -0.42 -4.45
N GLN A 87 15.61 -1.20 -3.39
CA GLN A 87 16.59 -2.28 -3.39
C GLN A 87 15.95 -3.59 -3.85
N GLU A 88 14.73 -3.89 -3.38
CA GLU A 88 14.08 -5.18 -3.63
C GLU A 88 12.56 -5.04 -3.85
N ILE A 89 12.02 -5.86 -4.76
CA ILE A 89 10.59 -5.96 -5.02
C ILE A 89 10.16 -7.42 -4.91
N TYR A 90 9.13 -7.67 -4.10
CA TYR A 90 8.57 -9.00 -3.87
C TYR A 90 7.11 -9.06 -4.33
N PHE A 91 6.77 -10.04 -5.15
CA PHE A 91 5.39 -10.35 -5.49
C PHE A 91 4.83 -11.41 -4.54
N VAL A 92 3.72 -11.10 -3.89
CA VAL A 92 3.10 -11.97 -2.88
C VAL A 92 1.70 -12.36 -3.35
N ALA A 93 1.50 -13.65 -3.58
CA ALA A 93 0.19 -14.20 -3.90
C ALA A 93 -0.63 -14.29 -2.61
N SER A 94 -1.65 -13.45 -2.48
CA SER A 94 -2.57 -13.49 -1.36
C SER A 94 -3.64 -14.58 -1.55
N CYS A 95 -3.71 -15.50 -0.60
CA CYS A 95 -4.81 -16.44 -0.51
C CYS A 95 -6.01 -15.67 0.05
N GLY A 96 -7.04 -15.45 -0.78
CA GLY A 96 -8.28 -14.83 -0.33
C GLY A 96 -8.86 -15.62 0.85
N LYS A 97 -9.44 -14.92 1.83
CA LYS A 97 -10.27 -15.62 2.81
C LYS A 97 -11.38 -16.32 2.03
N LEU A 98 -11.44 -17.65 2.10
CA LEU A 98 -12.71 -18.36 1.94
C LEU A 98 -13.66 -17.70 2.93
N ASP A 99 -14.65 -16.96 2.42
CA ASP A 99 -15.71 -16.39 3.24
C ASP A 99 -16.24 -17.49 4.18
N ARG A 100 -15.94 -17.35 5.47
CA ARG A 100 -16.51 -18.12 6.57
C ARG A 100 -17.17 -17.15 7.53
#